data_AF-A0A1I3AIK7-F1
#
_entry.id   AF-A0A1I3AIK7-F1
#
_cell.length_a   1.000
_cell.length_b   1.000
_cell.length_c   1.000
_cell.angle_alpha   90.00
_cell.angle_beta   90.00
_cell.angle_gamma   90.00
#
_symmetry.space_group_name_H-M   'P 1'
#
loop_
_entity.id
_entity.type
_entity.pdbx_description
1 polymer ?
#
loop_
_entity_poly.entity_id
_entity_poly.type
_entity_poly.pdbx_seq_one_letter_code
_entity_poly.pdbx_strand_id
1 'polypeptide(L)'
;MSTSSIQSRRDLFDVFQHTIEGTYDELVEEQELQPGQTMLKTFLIESNVTPEELHERVDITEAREVDFDLQELIIQRNATKYTFFLDHEDSRFWTLYTLEESEDAKKVVQDMVSGIRNGLDYTWMPIEQQREVMDMGEFRDVGVSYDADDVFSEDYIDERLDFGDLSVRSSGRGTGTLFDILDSHDELSSFLSLSSVGIKRNVNGSFILERVTHNGRFTTSGGDSIQLHLDTVAEIKGRYATLLRKIEENHRLSYESQEHGTGMDGTPLVIELDNEIEDVRQFIENIITAKNPLRLWGAKTKLDDQYWKIKGVDLHNNDKYTIEICPKWLRLYLGDEACGNTALRIYSNLQRHYDSNATMEVEE
;
A
#
# COMPACT_ATOMS: atom_id res chain seq x y z
N MET A 1 -18.14 16.19 -15.40
CA MET A 1 -17.74 17.26 -16.34
C MET A 1 -17.25 16.59 -17.62
N SER A 2 -17.42 17.21 -18.80
CA SER A 2 -16.92 16.61 -20.05
C SER A 2 -15.38 16.71 -20.09
N THR A 3 -14.67 15.58 -20.08
CA THR A 3 -13.19 15.49 -20.16
C THR A 3 -12.62 15.88 -21.52
N SER A 4 -13.43 16.44 -22.41
CA SER A 4 -13.08 16.75 -23.80
C SER A 4 -12.03 17.88 -23.99
N SER A 5 -11.54 18.50 -22.91
CA SER A 5 -10.53 19.57 -22.95
C SER A 5 -9.11 19.16 -22.58
N ILE A 6 -8.86 17.95 -22.06
CA ILE A 6 -7.52 17.55 -21.61
C ILE A 6 -6.72 17.03 -22.80
N GLN A 7 -5.74 17.82 -23.28
CA GLN A 7 -4.93 17.50 -24.47
C GLN A 7 -3.44 17.35 -24.18
N SER A 8 -3.01 17.63 -22.95
CA SER A 8 -1.62 17.52 -22.50
C SER A 8 -1.55 17.27 -21.01
N ARG A 9 -0.38 16.85 -20.51
CA ARG A 9 -0.11 16.73 -19.08
C ARG A 9 -0.30 18.06 -18.34
N ARG A 10 0.05 19.17 -19.00
CA ARG A 10 -0.17 20.52 -18.47
C ARG A 10 -1.66 20.81 -18.28
N ASP A 11 -2.49 20.54 -19.28
CA ASP A 11 -3.93 20.78 -19.18
C ASP A 11 -4.56 19.96 -18.04
N LEU A 12 -4.09 18.71 -17.86
CA LEU A 12 -4.52 17.85 -16.76
C LEU A 12 -4.19 18.47 -15.40
N PHE A 13 -2.95 18.93 -15.22
CA PHE A 13 -2.52 19.55 -13.96
C PHE A 13 -3.17 20.91 -13.72
N ASP A 14 -3.49 21.68 -14.75
CA ASP A 14 -4.27 22.92 -14.63
C ASP A 14 -5.70 22.60 -14.13
N VAL A 15 -6.34 21.54 -14.62
CA VAL A 15 -7.64 21.06 -14.11
C VAL A 15 -7.54 20.61 -12.65
N PHE A 16 -6.48 19.90 -12.28
CA PHE A 16 -6.27 19.48 -10.90
C PHE A 16 -5.99 20.65 -9.97
N GLN A 17 -5.17 21.63 -10.38
CA GLN A 17 -4.92 22.87 -9.64
C GLN A 17 -6.23 23.57 -9.30
N HIS A 18 -7.10 23.79 -10.29
CA HIS A 18 -8.41 24.42 -10.07
C HIS A 18 -9.32 23.61 -9.14
N THR A 19 -9.27 22.28 -9.22
CA THR A 19 -10.05 21.39 -8.35
C THR A 19 -9.57 21.49 -6.90
N ILE A 20 -8.25 21.51 -6.68
CA ILE A 20 -7.63 21.62 -5.36
C ILE A 20 -7.95 22.98 -4.70
N GLU A 21 -7.82 24.07 -5.46
CA GLU A 21 -8.15 25.43 -5.00
C GLU A 21 -9.63 25.53 -4.63
N GLY A 22 -10.53 25.07 -5.51
CA GLY A 22 -11.98 25.11 -5.27
C GLY A 22 -12.40 24.29 -4.05
N THR A 23 -11.81 23.11 -3.85
CA THR A 23 -12.07 22.28 -2.67
C THR A 23 -11.65 23.01 -1.38
N TYR A 24 -10.54 23.75 -1.41
CA TYR A 24 -10.07 24.49 -0.25
C TYR A 24 -10.96 25.69 0.09
N ASP A 25 -11.36 26.47 -0.91
CA ASP A 25 -12.25 27.61 -0.71
C ASP A 25 -13.55 27.17 -0.04
N GLU A 26 -14.14 26.07 -0.49
CA GLU A 26 -15.35 25.49 0.10
C GLU A 26 -15.10 24.99 1.55
N LEU A 27 -13.96 24.35 1.82
CA LEU A 27 -13.58 23.92 3.18
C LEU A 27 -13.41 25.11 4.14
N VAL A 28 -12.86 26.23 3.66
CA VAL A 28 -12.71 27.46 4.46
C VAL A 28 -14.06 28.12 4.73
N GLU A 29 -14.96 28.15 3.74
CA GLU A 29 -16.27 28.77 3.85
C GLU A 29 -17.24 27.97 4.73
N GLU A 30 -17.26 26.64 4.59
CA GLU A 30 -18.27 25.79 5.21
C GLU A 30 -17.79 25.07 6.49
N GLN A 31 -16.49 25.12 6.81
CA GLN A 31 -15.83 24.42 7.92
C GLN A 31 -15.91 22.88 7.88
N GLU A 32 -16.65 22.31 6.93
CA GLU A 32 -16.76 20.89 6.64
C GLU A 32 -16.73 20.68 5.11
N LEU A 33 -16.23 19.53 4.66
CA LEU A 33 -16.32 19.13 3.25
C LEU A 33 -17.71 18.55 2.99
N GLN A 34 -18.43 19.03 1.99
CA GLN A 34 -19.74 18.47 1.67
C GLN A 34 -19.61 17.04 1.11
N PRO A 35 -20.51 16.12 1.50
CA PRO A 35 -20.59 14.79 0.90
C PRO A 35 -20.75 14.89 -0.63
N GLY A 36 -19.85 14.27 -1.38
CA GLY A 36 -19.87 14.25 -2.85
C GLY A 36 -18.94 15.27 -3.54
N GLN A 37 -18.13 16.03 -2.79
CA GLN A 37 -17.10 16.89 -3.37
C GLN A 37 -16.06 16.10 -4.18
N THR A 38 -15.74 16.65 -5.35
CA THR A 38 -14.77 16.11 -6.30
C THR A 38 -13.35 16.43 -5.83
N MET A 39 -12.80 15.64 -4.91
CA MET A 39 -11.38 15.72 -4.53
C MET A 39 -10.49 15.03 -5.56
N LEU A 40 -9.24 15.48 -5.70
CA LEU A 40 -8.21 14.72 -6.42
C LEU A 40 -7.85 13.46 -5.61
N LYS A 41 -7.89 12.30 -6.28
CA LYS A 41 -7.33 11.06 -5.76
C LYS A 41 -6.18 10.63 -6.65
N THR A 42 -5.11 10.22 -6.01
CA THR A 42 -3.92 9.69 -6.68
C THR A 42 -3.60 8.34 -6.08
N PHE A 43 -3.38 7.32 -6.92
CA PHE A 43 -3.01 5.98 -6.47
C PHE A 43 -1.61 5.66 -7.00
N LEU A 44 -0.70 5.35 -6.08
CA LEU A 44 0.63 4.85 -6.40
C LEU A 44 0.58 3.32 -6.38
N ILE A 45 0.75 2.72 -7.56
CA ILE A 45 0.72 1.26 -7.74
C ILE A 45 2.05 0.76 -8.26
N GLU A 46 2.40 -0.46 -7.87
CA GLU A 46 3.56 -1.14 -8.42
C GLU A 46 3.15 -1.99 -9.62
N SER A 47 3.96 -1.95 -10.68
CA SER A 47 3.73 -2.64 -11.93
C SER A 47 4.91 -3.53 -12.33
N ASN A 48 4.57 -4.75 -12.74
CA ASN A 48 5.44 -5.72 -13.41
C ASN A 48 5.03 -5.89 -14.89
N VAL A 49 4.23 -4.97 -15.42
CA VAL A 49 3.59 -5.09 -16.73
C VAL A 49 3.70 -3.81 -17.51
N THR A 50 3.52 -3.89 -18.83
CA THR A 50 3.42 -2.69 -19.67
C THR A 50 1.98 -2.16 -19.74
N PRO A 51 1.76 -0.90 -20.11
CA PRO A 51 0.41 -0.37 -20.35
C PRO A 51 -0.37 -1.20 -21.39
N GLU A 52 0.29 -1.76 -22.40
CA GLU A 52 -0.34 -2.66 -23.37
C GLU A 52 -0.88 -3.93 -22.70
N GLU A 53 -0.09 -4.55 -21.82
CA GLU A 53 -0.50 -5.73 -21.07
C GLU A 53 -1.62 -5.42 -20.05
N LEU A 54 -1.71 -4.18 -19.56
CA LEU A 54 -2.80 -3.74 -18.69
C LEU A 54 -4.16 -3.85 -19.39
N HIS A 55 -4.24 -3.50 -20.67
CA HIS A 55 -5.47 -3.58 -21.46
C HIS A 55 -6.02 -5.00 -21.59
N GLU A 56 -5.17 -6.02 -21.47
CA GLU A 56 -5.59 -7.42 -21.50
C GLU A 56 -6.16 -7.90 -20.15
N ARG A 57 -5.92 -7.14 -19.08
CA ARG A 57 -6.15 -7.56 -17.68
C ARG A 57 -7.27 -6.77 -17.00
N VAL A 58 -7.56 -5.56 -17.49
CA VAL A 58 -8.57 -4.65 -16.94
C VAL A 58 -9.60 -4.33 -18.03
N ASP A 59 -10.89 -4.22 -17.65
CA ASP A 59 -11.98 -3.86 -18.58
C ASP A 59 -11.90 -2.38 -18.99
N ILE A 60 -10.90 -2.05 -19.80
CA ILE A 60 -10.67 -0.72 -20.36
C ILE A 60 -11.46 -0.60 -21.66
N THR A 61 -12.54 0.18 -21.62
CA THR A 61 -13.44 0.35 -22.77
C THR A 61 -12.90 1.35 -23.80
N GLU A 62 -12.19 2.37 -23.33
CA GLU A 62 -11.57 3.40 -24.17
C GLU A 62 -10.24 3.80 -23.54
N ALA A 63 -9.24 4.03 -24.38
CA ALA A 63 -7.92 4.48 -23.96
C ALA A 63 -7.41 5.51 -24.97
N ARG A 64 -6.83 6.59 -24.45
CA ARG A 64 -6.32 7.69 -25.27
C ARG A 64 -5.01 8.19 -24.71
N GLU A 65 -3.97 8.22 -25.52
CA GLU A 65 -2.73 8.92 -25.18
C GLU A 65 -3.02 10.43 -25.09
N VAL A 66 -2.71 11.02 -23.93
CA VAL A 66 -2.85 12.45 -23.65
C VAL A 66 -1.50 13.14 -23.83
N ASP A 67 -0.41 12.49 -23.43
CA ASP A 67 0.97 12.96 -23.55
C ASP A 67 1.94 11.77 -23.53
N PHE A 68 3.25 12.01 -23.66
CA PHE A 68 4.26 10.97 -23.48
C PHE A 68 4.14 10.36 -22.06
N ASP A 69 4.00 9.04 -22.03
CA ASP A 69 3.76 8.22 -20.84
C ASP A 69 2.51 8.59 -20.01
N LEU A 70 1.52 9.26 -20.62
CA LEU A 70 0.28 9.65 -19.97
C LEU A 70 -0.94 9.25 -20.82
N GLN A 71 -1.81 8.42 -20.24
CA GLN A 71 -3.00 7.91 -20.91
C GLN A 71 -4.27 8.21 -20.10
N GLU A 72 -5.33 8.65 -20.77
CA GLU A 72 -6.69 8.65 -20.24
C GLU A 72 -7.31 7.26 -20.48
N LEU A 73 -7.81 6.65 -19.40
CA LEU A 73 -8.41 5.32 -19.39
C LEU A 73 -9.86 5.42 -18.94
N ILE A 74 -10.77 4.82 -19.72
CA ILE A 74 -12.17 4.64 -19.35
C ILE A 74 -12.39 3.20 -18.92
N ILE A 75 -12.37 2.98 -17.62
CA ILE A 75 -12.47 1.66 -16.99
C ILE A 75 -13.92 1.37 -16.66
N GLN A 76 -14.41 0.21 -17.09
CA GLN A 76 -15.77 -0.22 -16.82
C GLN A 76 -15.82 -1.18 -15.62
N ARG A 77 -16.72 -0.90 -14.68
CA ARG A 77 -17.01 -1.77 -13.54
C ARG A 77 -18.51 -1.78 -13.27
N ASN A 78 -19.11 -2.96 -13.23
CA ASN A 78 -20.56 -3.16 -13.04
C ASN A 78 -21.41 -2.28 -13.99
N ALA A 79 -21.03 -2.23 -15.28
CA ALA A 79 -21.64 -1.39 -16.33
C ALA A 79 -21.56 0.13 -16.11
N THR A 80 -20.81 0.60 -15.10
CA THR A 80 -20.49 2.02 -14.89
C THR A 80 -19.09 2.29 -15.41
N LYS A 81 -18.89 3.42 -16.09
CA LYS A 81 -17.60 3.86 -16.63
C LYS A 81 -16.97 4.88 -15.69
N TYR A 82 -15.69 4.71 -15.42
CA TYR A 82 -14.88 5.56 -14.55
C TYR A 82 -13.67 6.07 -15.32
N THR A 83 -13.31 7.33 -15.10
CA THR A 83 -12.18 7.96 -15.79
C THR A 83 -10.96 7.99 -14.88
N PHE A 84 -9.85 7.48 -15.39
CA PHE A 84 -8.54 7.53 -14.75
C PHE A 84 -7.51 8.08 -15.72
N PHE A 85 -6.47 8.72 -15.19
CA PHE A 85 -5.29 9.10 -15.94
C PHE A 85 -4.12 8.28 -15.43
N LEU A 86 -3.58 7.41 -16.27
CA LEU A 86 -2.41 6.59 -15.99
C LEU A 86 -1.16 7.32 -16.44
N ASP A 87 -0.31 7.65 -15.48
CA ASP A 87 1.03 8.16 -15.68
C ASP A 87 2.04 7.05 -15.39
N HIS A 88 2.72 6.62 -16.45
CA HIS A 88 3.63 5.48 -16.46
C HIS A 88 5.05 5.86 -16.89
N GLU A 89 5.46 7.12 -16.63
CA GLU A 89 6.83 7.61 -16.85
C GLU A 89 7.87 6.73 -16.13
N ASP A 90 7.51 6.24 -14.94
CA ASP A 90 8.26 5.22 -14.22
C ASP A 90 7.72 3.83 -14.59
N SER A 91 8.58 2.97 -15.13
CA SER A 91 8.17 1.64 -15.60
C SER A 91 7.71 0.71 -14.46
N ARG A 92 8.12 0.99 -13.21
CA ARG A 92 7.82 0.17 -12.04
C ARG A 92 6.71 0.74 -11.19
N PHE A 93 6.63 2.06 -11.06
CA PHE A 93 5.70 2.71 -10.15
C PHE A 93 4.77 3.66 -10.90
N TRP A 94 3.57 3.18 -11.20
CA TRP A 94 2.59 3.97 -11.92
C TRP A 94 1.78 4.84 -10.98
N THR A 95 1.39 6.00 -11.51
CA THR A 95 0.53 6.94 -10.79
C THR A 95 -0.81 7.04 -11.53
N LEU A 96 -1.89 6.70 -10.85
CA LEU A 96 -3.26 6.80 -11.36
C LEU A 96 -3.96 7.99 -10.72
N TYR A 97 -4.30 9.00 -11.52
CA TYR A 97 -5.08 10.14 -11.07
C TYR A 97 -6.56 9.97 -11.41
N THR A 98 -7.43 10.44 -10.53
CA THR A 98 -8.86 10.48 -10.81
C THR A 98 -9.58 11.54 -9.98
N LEU A 99 -10.70 12.01 -10.53
CA LEU A 99 -11.65 12.89 -9.86
C LEU A 99 -12.95 12.14 -9.47
N GLU A 100 -13.03 10.83 -9.74
CA GLU A 100 -14.19 10.00 -9.40
C GLU A 100 -14.46 9.97 -7.88
N GLU A 101 -15.65 9.51 -7.49
CA GLU A 101 -16.02 9.34 -6.07
C GLU A 101 -15.04 8.38 -5.36
N SER A 102 -14.73 8.65 -4.09
CA SER A 102 -13.66 7.96 -3.35
C SER A 102 -13.88 6.44 -3.24
N GLU A 103 -15.09 6.00 -2.92
CA GLU A 103 -15.41 4.58 -2.76
C GLU A 103 -15.43 3.86 -4.10
N ASP A 104 -15.91 4.51 -5.15
CA ASP A 104 -15.90 3.94 -6.49
C ASP A 104 -14.47 3.83 -7.03
N ALA A 105 -13.66 4.89 -6.89
CA ALA A 105 -12.26 4.88 -7.30
C ALA A 105 -11.47 3.78 -6.56
N LYS A 106 -11.68 3.66 -5.25
CA LYS A 106 -11.05 2.60 -4.44
C LYS A 106 -11.39 1.21 -4.97
N LYS A 107 -12.67 0.95 -5.27
CA LYS A 107 -13.12 -0.36 -5.77
C LYS A 107 -12.56 -0.68 -7.16
N VAL A 108 -12.47 0.31 -8.04
CA VAL A 108 -11.85 0.13 -9.37
C VAL A 108 -10.38 -0.29 -9.22
N VAL A 109 -9.60 0.46 -8.44
CA VAL A 109 -8.18 0.13 -8.22
C VAL A 109 -8.02 -1.21 -7.51
N GLN A 110 -8.88 -1.53 -6.53
CA GLN A 110 -8.89 -2.82 -5.86
C GLN A 110 -9.12 -3.97 -6.84
N ASP A 111 -10.08 -3.86 -7.75
CA ASP A 111 -10.34 -4.87 -8.77
C ASP A 111 -9.13 -4.98 -9.74
N MET A 112 -8.48 -3.86 -10.08
CA MET A 112 -7.28 -3.85 -10.91
C MET A 112 -6.11 -4.59 -10.27
N VAL A 113 -5.81 -4.36 -8.98
CA VAL A 113 -4.63 -4.93 -8.31
C VAL A 113 -4.87 -6.31 -7.67
N SER A 114 -6.12 -6.73 -7.48
CA SER A 114 -6.45 -8.02 -6.85
C SER A 114 -6.44 -9.22 -7.81
N GLY A 115 -6.31 -8.99 -9.12
CA GLY A 115 -6.26 -10.05 -10.11
C GLY A 115 -5.11 -11.04 -9.89
N ILE A 116 -5.34 -12.32 -10.17
CA ILE A 116 -4.28 -13.34 -10.15
C ILE A 116 -3.39 -13.14 -11.38
N ARG A 117 -2.05 -13.11 -11.19
CA ARG A 117 -1.08 -12.88 -12.29
C ARG A 117 -1.35 -11.59 -13.07
N ASN A 118 -1.92 -10.59 -12.42
CA ASN A 118 -2.17 -9.30 -13.03
C ASN A 118 -0.91 -8.44 -13.13
N GLY A 119 0.14 -8.75 -12.35
CA GLY A 119 1.38 -7.98 -12.32
C GLY A 119 1.24 -6.57 -11.74
N LEU A 120 0.06 -6.21 -11.22
CA LEU A 120 -0.17 -4.98 -10.46
C LEU A 120 -0.41 -5.24 -8.98
N ASP A 121 0.23 -4.45 -8.12
CA ASP A 121 0.02 -4.50 -6.68
C ASP A 121 -0.08 -3.09 -6.09
N TYR A 122 -0.55 -3.02 -4.86
CA TYR A 122 -0.41 -1.81 -4.06
C TYR A 122 1.05 -1.58 -3.68
N THR A 123 1.36 -0.32 -3.38
CA THR A 123 2.55 0.01 -2.60
C THR A 123 2.24 -0.24 -1.13
N TRP A 124 2.66 -1.41 -0.62
CA TRP A 124 2.39 -1.85 0.75
C TRP A 124 3.35 -1.15 1.71
N MET A 125 3.03 0.08 2.10
CA MET A 125 3.86 0.89 2.98
C MET A 125 3.79 0.36 4.41
N PRO A 126 4.94 -0.06 4.99
CA PRO A 126 5.02 -0.40 6.41
C PRO A 126 4.68 0.79 7.30
N ILE A 127 4.37 0.51 8.58
CA ILE A 127 4.05 1.55 9.58
C ILE A 127 5.17 2.59 9.67
N GLU A 128 6.42 2.18 9.56
CA GLU A 128 7.60 3.06 9.60
C GLU A 128 7.52 4.12 8.51
N GLN A 129 7.24 3.73 7.26
CA GLN A 129 7.11 4.69 6.16
C GLN A 129 5.91 5.61 6.35
N GLN A 130 4.81 5.12 6.92
CA GLN A 130 3.65 5.96 7.25
C GLN A 130 4.02 7.00 8.32
N ARG A 131 4.82 6.65 9.33
CA ARG A 131 5.33 7.61 10.32
C ARG A 131 6.22 8.65 9.66
N GLU A 132 7.08 8.26 8.72
CA GLU A 132 7.89 9.24 7.99
C GLU A 132 7.04 10.21 7.14
N VAL A 133 5.81 9.86 6.74
CA VAL A 133 4.86 10.78 6.09
C VAL A 133 4.38 11.84 7.09
N MET A 134 4.16 11.46 8.36
CA MET A 134 3.75 12.41 9.41
C MET A 134 4.77 13.53 9.56
N ASP A 135 6.06 13.22 9.38
CA ASP A 135 7.17 14.17 9.49
C ASP A 135 7.34 15.10 8.26
N MET A 136 6.62 14.84 7.16
CA MET A 136 6.71 15.66 5.94
C MET A 136 6.00 17.03 6.06
N GLY A 137 5.16 17.23 7.08
CA GLY A 137 4.39 18.45 7.25
C GLY A 137 3.76 18.59 8.63
N GLU A 138 2.82 19.52 8.76
CA GLU A 138 2.01 19.63 9.98
C GLU A 138 1.02 18.45 10.03
N PHE A 139 1.13 17.61 11.05
CA PHE A 139 0.21 16.50 11.28
C PHE A 139 -1.20 16.98 11.62
N ARG A 140 -2.21 16.44 10.93
CA ARG A 140 -3.61 16.90 11.04
C ARG A 140 -4.62 15.81 11.29
N ASP A 141 -4.47 14.68 10.60
CA ASP A 141 -5.42 13.58 10.71
C ASP A 141 -4.68 12.25 10.88
N VAL A 142 -5.31 11.33 11.59
CA VAL A 142 -4.84 9.96 11.69
C VAL A 142 -6.01 9.00 11.54
N GLY A 143 -5.79 7.96 10.77
CA GLY A 143 -6.58 6.75 10.77
C GLY A 143 -5.74 5.66 11.36
N VAL A 144 -6.28 4.98 12.36
CA VAL A 144 -5.70 3.78 12.96
C VAL A 144 -6.73 2.67 12.78
N SER A 145 -6.29 1.50 12.31
CA SER A 145 -7.17 0.34 12.25
C SER A 145 -6.46 -0.96 12.56
N TYR A 146 -7.23 -1.88 13.13
CA TYR A 146 -6.93 -3.29 13.27
C TYR A 146 -8.10 -4.00 12.57
N ASP A 147 -7.83 -4.65 11.45
CA ASP A 147 -8.87 -5.25 10.60
C ASP A 147 -8.64 -6.77 10.56
N ALA A 148 -8.71 -7.46 11.70
CA ALA A 148 -8.28 -8.85 11.80
C ALA A 148 -9.11 -9.79 10.91
N ASP A 149 -10.38 -9.45 10.67
CA ASP A 149 -11.33 -10.21 9.86
C ASP A 149 -10.93 -10.36 8.38
N ASP A 150 -10.12 -9.44 7.86
CA ASP A 150 -9.57 -9.49 6.49
C ASP A 150 -8.63 -10.68 6.28
N VAL A 151 -7.98 -11.17 7.33
CA VAL A 151 -6.96 -12.24 7.25
C VAL A 151 -7.34 -13.48 8.07
N PHE A 152 -7.90 -13.29 9.27
CA PHE A 152 -8.15 -14.34 10.24
C PHE A 152 -9.63 -14.74 10.28
N SER A 153 -9.88 -16.04 10.41
CA SER A 153 -11.23 -16.57 10.63
C SER A 153 -11.82 -16.10 11.95
N GLU A 154 -13.15 -15.96 12.02
CA GLU A 154 -13.88 -15.63 13.26
C GLU A 154 -13.44 -16.51 14.45
N ASP A 155 -13.34 -17.83 14.27
CA ASP A 155 -12.88 -18.76 15.33
C ASP A 155 -11.47 -18.43 15.85
N TYR A 156 -10.57 -17.96 14.97
CA TYR A 156 -9.21 -17.59 15.38
C TYR A 156 -9.21 -16.27 16.15
N ILE A 157 -9.99 -15.29 15.69
CA ILE A 157 -10.14 -13.99 16.34
C ILE A 157 -10.69 -14.17 17.76
N ASP A 158 -11.81 -14.89 17.89
CA ASP A 158 -12.50 -15.08 19.17
C ASP A 158 -11.67 -15.89 20.19
N GLU A 159 -10.84 -16.82 19.73
CA GLU A 159 -10.05 -17.69 20.60
C GLU A 159 -8.66 -17.12 20.93
N ARG A 160 -8.05 -16.33 20.03
CA ARG A 160 -6.60 -16.05 20.05
C ARG A 160 -6.21 -14.58 20.01
N LEU A 161 -7.11 -13.68 19.61
CA LEU A 161 -6.81 -12.25 19.51
C LEU A 161 -7.56 -11.47 20.58
N ASP A 162 -6.92 -10.44 21.13
CA ASP A 162 -7.54 -9.58 22.15
C ASP A 162 -8.60 -8.65 21.54
N PHE A 163 -8.49 -8.37 20.23
CA PHE A 163 -9.38 -7.51 19.48
C PHE A 163 -9.81 -8.19 18.17
N GLY A 164 -11.07 -7.95 17.76
CA GLY A 164 -11.54 -8.23 16.40
C GLY A 164 -11.18 -7.07 15.48
N ASP A 165 -12.16 -6.24 15.14
CA ASP A 165 -11.91 -5.02 14.37
C ASP A 165 -11.97 -3.77 15.24
N LEU A 166 -10.99 -2.89 15.06
CA LEU A 166 -10.93 -1.59 15.71
C LEU A 166 -10.61 -0.53 14.67
N SER A 167 -11.40 0.54 14.62
CA SER A 167 -11.08 1.69 13.78
C SER A 167 -11.23 2.99 14.56
N VAL A 168 -10.15 3.76 14.60
CA VAL A 168 -10.12 5.09 15.20
C VAL A 168 -9.74 6.09 14.13
N ARG A 169 -10.57 7.11 13.94
CA ARG A 169 -10.26 8.27 13.10
C ARG A 169 -10.33 9.52 13.93
N SER A 170 -9.28 10.33 13.84
CA SER A 170 -9.22 11.63 14.48
C SER A 170 -8.70 12.66 13.51
N SER A 171 -9.29 13.84 13.56
CA SER A 171 -8.93 15.00 12.74
C SER A 171 -8.89 16.27 13.58
N GLY A 172 -7.97 17.17 13.24
CA GLY A 172 -7.88 18.50 13.83
C GLY A 172 -7.00 18.60 15.08
N ARG A 173 -7.35 19.53 15.98
CA ARG A 173 -6.48 19.85 17.13
C ARG A 173 -6.53 18.72 18.16
N GLY A 174 -5.36 18.28 18.60
CA GLY A 174 -5.22 17.21 19.58
C GLY A 174 -5.08 15.81 18.99
N THR A 175 -5.15 15.65 17.67
CA THR A 175 -4.93 14.38 16.98
C THR A 175 -3.53 13.81 17.25
N GLY A 176 -2.49 14.65 17.25
CA GLY A 176 -1.13 14.26 17.68
C GLY A 176 -1.13 13.67 19.08
N THR A 177 -1.72 14.38 20.05
CA THR A 177 -1.78 13.90 21.44
C THR A 177 -2.58 12.62 21.60
N LEU A 178 -3.71 12.46 20.90
CA LEU A 178 -4.47 11.22 20.92
C LEU A 178 -3.64 10.06 20.36
N PHE A 179 -2.96 10.28 19.24
CA PHE A 179 -2.07 9.29 18.65
C PHE A 179 -0.95 8.91 19.61
N ASP A 180 -0.26 9.88 20.22
CA ASP A 180 0.81 9.63 21.19
C ASP A 180 0.33 8.80 22.39
N ILE A 181 -0.89 9.08 22.90
CA ILE A 181 -1.48 8.31 24.00
C ILE A 181 -1.70 6.86 23.60
N LEU A 182 -2.30 6.65 22.42
CA LEU A 182 -2.59 5.33 21.87
C LEU A 182 -1.31 4.53 21.60
N ASP A 183 -0.29 5.19 21.05
CA ASP A 183 1.02 4.62 20.72
C ASP A 183 1.84 4.29 21.98
N SER A 184 1.68 5.07 23.05
CA SER A 184 2.40 4.88 24.31
C SER A 184 1.81 3.81 25.24
N HIS A 185 0.64 3.26 24.91
CA HIS A 185 -0.03 2.29 25.76
C HIS A 185 0.38 0.88 25.36
N ASP A 186 1.16 0.20 26.21
CA ASP A 186 1.76 -1.11 25.92
C ASP A 186 0.76 -2.09 25.28
N GLU A 187 -0.42 -2.27 25.88
CA GLU A 187 -1.46 -3.19 25.40
C GLU A 187 -2.16 -2.76 24.09
N LEU A 188 -2.12 -1.49 23.70
CA LEU A 188 -2.83 -1.01 22.51
C LEU A 188 -1.88 -0.80 21.33
N SER A 189 -0.63 -0.44 21.60
CA SER A 189 0.39 -0.19 20.58
C SER A 189 0.55 -1.35 19.59
N SER A 190 0.49 -2.59 20.07
CA SER A 190 0.65 -3.80 19.26
C SER A 190 -0.55 -4.13 18.36
N PHE A 191 -1.68 -3.42 18.53
CA PHE A 191 -2.89 -3.58 17.71
C PHE A 191 -3.25 -2.33 16.90
N LEU A 192 -2.58 -1.20 17.13
CA LEU A 192 -2.94 0.08 16.54
C LEU A 192 -2.07 0.40 15.33
N SER A 193 -2.35 -0.27 14.20
CA SER A 193 -1.68 0.02 12.94
C SER A 193 -2.17 1.33 12.33
N LEU A 194 -1.24 2.18 11.91
CA LEU A 194 -1.54 3.31 11.04
C LEU A 194 -2.21 2.79 9.75
N SER A 195 -3.37 3.35 9.43
CA SER A 195 -4.10 3.07 8.20
C SER A 195 -4.14 4.27 7.25
N SER A 196 -4.08 5.49 7.80
CA SER A 196 -3.92 6.71 7.02
C SER A 196 -3.30 7.83 7.83
N VAL A 197 -2.54 8.69 7.17
CA VAL A 197 -1.89 9.86 7.74
C VAL A 197 -2.32 11.10 6.95
N GLY A 198 -2.84 12.11 7.65
CA GLY A 198 -3.19 13.41 7.10
C GLY A 198 -2.18 14.48 7.48
N ILE A 199 -1.61 15.16 6.48
CA ILE A 199 -0.64 16.23 6.66
C ILE A 199 -1.07 17.51 5.95
N LYS A 200 -0.64 18.64 6.51
CA LYS A 200 -0.54 19.91 5.79
C LYS A 200 0.93 20.18 5.50
N ARG A 201 1.32 20.01 4.24
CA ARG A 201 2.67 20.34 3.79
C ARG A 201 2.69 21.81 3.37
N ASN A 202 3.67 22.58 3.84
CA ASN A 202 3.86 23.97 3.47
C ASN A 202 5.30 24.18 3.01
N VAL A 203 5.47 24.70 1.79
CA VAL A 203 6.77 24.99 1.19
C VAL A 203 6.70 26.33 0.49
N ASN A 204 7.59 27.25 0.84
CA ASN A 204 7.72 28.58 0.23
C ASN A 204 6.41 29.40 0.17
N GLY A 205 5.50 29.19 1.14
CA GLY A 205 4.24 29.91 1.24
C GLY A 205 3.05 29.24 0.55
N SER A 206 3.29 28.24 -0.30
CA SER A 206 2.25 27.35 -0.83
C SER A 206 2.00 26.19 0.12
N PHE A 207 0.81 25.62 0.09
CA PHE A 207 0.45 24.47 0.91
C PHE A 207 -0.50 23.49 0.22
N ILE A 208 -0.48 22.26 0.73
CA ILE A 208 -1.39 21.19 0.30
C ILE A 208 -1.84 20.39 1.52
N LEU A 209 -3.10 19.98 1.52
CA LEU A 209 -3.71 19.09 2.51
C LEU A 209 -3.85 17.71 1.87
N GLU A 210 -3.09 16.75 2.40
CA GLU A 210 -3.00 15.41 1.85
C GLU A 210 -3.35 14.39 2.91
N ARG A 211 -4.15 13.40 2.53
CA ARG A 211 -4.30 12.16 3.30
C ARG A 211 -3.73 11.01 2.51
N VAL A 212 -2.76 10.32 3.08
CA VAL A 212 -2.07 9.17 2.49
C VAL A 212 -2.49 7.91 3.25
N THR A 213 -2.87 6.85 2.55
CA THR A 213 -3.17 5.53 3.14
C THR A 213 -2.01 4.57 2.94
N HIS A 214 -1.90 3.56 3.80
CA HIS A 214 -0.84 2.53 3.77
C HIS A 214 -0.64 1.81 2.42
N ASN A 215 -1.62 1.83 1.52
CA ASN A 215 -1.58 1.18 0.21
C ASN A 215 -1.28 2.14 -0.96
N GLY A 216 -0.79 3.35 -0.66
CA GLY A 216 -0.35 4.32 -1.66
C GLY A 216 -1.44 5.19 -2.25
N ARG A 217 -2.62 5.28 -1.63
CA ARG A 217 -3.68 6.21 -2.07
C ARG A 217 -3.54 7.54 -1.36
N PHE A 218 -3.62 8.60 -2.15
CA PHE A 218 -3.63 9.99 -1.74
C PHE A 218 -5.03 10.55 -1.95
N THR A 219 -5.45 11.43 -1.06
CA THR A 219 -6.65 12.24 -1.21
C THR A 219 -6.31 13.67 -0.85
N THR A 220 -6.36 14.54 -1.85
CA THR A 220 -6.09 15.96 -1.69
C THR A 220 -7.37 16.67 -1.30
N SER A 221 -7.44 17.13 -0.05
CA SER A 221 -8.63 17.78 0.53
C SER A 221 -8.61 19.31 0.44
N GLY A 222 -7.57 19.88 -0.19
CA GLY A 222 -7.46 21.31 -0.47
C GLY A 222 -6.01 21.78 -0.50
N GLY A 223 -5.76 22.97 -1.04
CA GLY A 223 -4.45 23.59 -1.13
C GLY A 223 -4.41 24.65 -2.22
N ASP A 224 -3.21 25.10 -2.55
CA ASP A 224 -2.98 26.08 -3.62
C ASP A 224 -1.87 25.65 -4.59
N SER A 225 -1.43 24.39 -4.54
CA SER A 225 -0.31 23.93 -5.37
C SER A 225 -0.39 22.44 -5.74
N ILE A 226 -0.74 22.16 -7.00
CA ILE A 226 -0.61 20.83 -7.61
C ILE A 226 0.85 20.38 -7.64
N GLN A 227 1.80 21.30 -7.82
CA GLN A 227 3.22 20.94 -7.81
C GLN A 227 3.62 20.36 -6.45
N LEU A 228 3.14 20.93 -5.35
CA LEU A 228 3.43 20.40 -4.02
C LEU A 228 2.79 19.03 -3.78
N HIS A 229 1.62 18.75 -4.37
CA HIS A 229 1.04 17.40 -4.40
C HIS A 229 1.98 16.43 -5.13
N LEU A 230 2.40 16.77 -6.36
CA LEU A 230 3.29 15.93 -7.17
C LEU A 230 4.63 15.67 -6.47
N ASP A 231 5.22 16.68 -5.85
CA ASP A 231 6.45 16.56 -5.06
C ASP A 231 6.26 15.64 -3.84
N THR A 232 5.05 15.62 -3.26
CA THR A 232 4.70 14.74 -2.12
C THR A 232 4.58 13.29 -2.58
N VAL A 233 3.88 13.04 -3.68
CA VAL A 233 3.76 11.71 -4.28
C VAL A 233 5.14 11.17 -4.67
N ALA A 234 5.97 12.00 -5.31
CA ALA A 234 7.31 11.62 -5.75
C ALA A 234 8.24 11.26 -4.57
N GLU A 235 8.18 12.03 -3.48
CA GLU A 235 8.99 11.76 -2.28
C GLU A 235 8.60 10.44 -1.61
N ILE A 236 7.30 10.18 -1.42
CA ILE A 236 6.80 8.93 -0.86
C ILE A 236 7.14 7.74 -1.77
N LYS A 237 6.95 7.90 -3.09
CA LYS A 237 7.36 6.92 -4.09
C LYS A 237 8.85 6.60 -3.97
N GLY A 238 9.71 7.61 -3.85
CA GLY A 238 11.17 7.44 -3.72
C GLY A 238 11.58 6.66 -2.48
N ARG A 239 10.91 6.89 -1.34
CA ARG A 239 11.13 6.14 -0.09
C ARG A 239 10.70 4.69 -0.23
N TYR A 240 9.51 4.44 -0.77
CA TYR A 240 9.03 3.09 -1.05
C TYR A 240 9.95 2.33 -2.01
N ALA A 241 10.31 2.95 -3.13
CA ALA A 241 11.21 2.37 -4.13
C ALA A 241 12.59 2.04 -3.56
N THR A 242 13.11 2.87 -2.65
CA THR A 242 14.38 2.62 -1.97
C THR A 242 14.31 1.40 -1.07
N LEU A 243 13.24 1.26 -0.28
CA LEU A 243 13.02 0.08 0.57
C LEU A 243 12.88 -1.20 -0.27
N LEU A 244 12.06 -1.16 -1.32
CA LEU A 244 11.88 -2.28 -2.24
C LEU A 244 13.21 -2.71 -2.85
N ARG A 245 13.99 -1.75 -3.35
CA ARG A 245 15.30 -2.02 -3.96
C ARG A 245 16.28 -2.64 -2.98
N LYS A 246 16.34 -2.17 -1.72
CA LYS A 246 17.17 -2.80 -0.67
C LYS A 246 16.80 -4.26 -0.45
N ILE A 247 15.49 -4.56 -0.41
CA ILE A 247 15.00 -5.93 -0.30
C ILE A 247 15.48 -6.78 -1.49
N GLU A 248 15.32 -6.26 -2.71
CA GLU A 248 15.65 -7.01 -3.92
C GLU A 248 17.16 -7.20 -4.10
N GLU A 249 17.97 -6.19 -3.79
CA GLU A 249 19.44 -6.24 -3.91
C GLU A 249 20.09 -7.13 -2.85
N ASN A 250 19.59 -7.13 -1.60
CA ASN A 250 20.27 -7.79 -0.48
C ASN A 250 19.64 -9.12 -0.04
N HIS A 251 18.36 -9.36 -0.35
CA HIS A 251 17.62 -10.50 0.22
C HIS A 251 17.07 -11.52 -0.79
N ARG A 252 17.24 -11.28 -2.09
CA ARG A 252 16.95 -12.30 -3.11
C ARG A 252 18.05 -13.34 -3.14
N LEU A 253 17.67 -14.61 -3.01
CA LEU A 253 18.64 -15.70 -2.95
C LEU A 253 19.02 -16.13 -4.36
N SER A 254 20.27 -15.91 -4.72
CA SER A 254 20.83 -16.35 -5.99
C SER A 254 21.94 -17.40 -5.76
N TYR A 255 22.11 -18.27 -6.76
CA TYR A 255 23.15 -19.30 -6.75
C TYR A 255 24.09 -19.08 -7.92
N GLU A 256 25.30 -18.62 -7.64
CA GLU A 256 26.32 -18.41 -8.66
C GLU A 256 27.27 -19.59 -8.75
N SER A 257 27.50 -20.09 -9.97
CA SER A 257 28.52 -21.12 -10.20
C SER A 257 29.90 -20.48 -10.15
N GLN A 258 30.72 -20.86 -9.17
CA GLN A 258 32.10 -20.42 -9.05
C GLN A 258 33.07 -21.52 -9.48
N GLU A 259 34.31 -21.14 -9.79
CA GLU A 259 35.33 -22.05 -10.33
C GLU A 259 35.55 -23.30 -9.43
N HIS A 260 35.28 -23.20 -8.12
CA HIS A 260 35.31 -24.29 -7.15
C HIS A 260 34.05 -24.32 -6.25
N GLY A 261 32.86 -24.46 -6.84
CA GLY A 261 31.63 -24.73 -6.10
C GLY A 261 30.47 -23.83 -6.51
N THR A 262 29.46 -23.73 -5.65
CA THR A 262 28.32 -22.82 -5.83
C THR A 262 28.37 -21.79 -4.72
N GLY A 263 28.56 -20.52 -5.08
CA GLY A 263 28.35 -19.40 -4.17
C GLY A 263 26.85 -19.16 -4.00
N MET A 264 26.44 -18.79 -2.79
CA MET A 264 25.08 -18.34 -2.50
C MET A 264 25.17 -16.87 -2.12
N ASP A 265 24.35 -16.05 -2.74
CA ASP A 265 24.24 -14.63 -2.44
C ASP A 265 22.83 -14.30 -1.91
N GLY A 266 22.75 -13.21 -1.15
CA GLY A 266 21.55 -12.76 -0.46
C GLY A 266 21.28 -13.43 0.89
N THR A 267 20.54 -12.73 1.75
CA THR A 267 20.17 -13.19 3.10
C THR A 267 18.64 -13.30 3.23
N PRO A 268 18.10 -14.24 4.04
CA PRO A 268 16.67 -14.29 4.25
C PRO A 268 16.20 -13.07 5.06
N LEU A 269 15.03 -12.53 4.70
CA LEU A 269 14.37 -11.50 5.50
C LEU A 269 13.83 -12.12 6.79
N VAL A 270 14.01 -11.43 7.91
CA VAL A 270 13.46 -11.83 9.21
C VAL A 270 12.46 -10.77 9.66
N ILE A 271 11.25 -11.22 9.95
CA ILE A 271 10.21 -10.42 10.60
C ILE A 271 10.11 -10.92 12.04
N GLU A 272 10.50 -10.08 12.99
CA GLU A 272 10.37 -10.34 14.42
C GLU A 272 9.00 -9.85 14.89
N LEU A 273 8.36 -10.66 15.74
CA LEU A 273 7.05 -10.38 16.31
C LEU A 273 7.20 -10.01 17.79
N ASP A 274 6.54 -8.93 18.18
CA ASP A 274 6.33 -8.54 19.57
C ASP A 274 5.21 -9.40 20.19
N ASN A 275 4.13 -9.63 19.43
CA ASN A 275 3.05 -10.54 19.81
C ASN A 275 3.36 -11.97 19.34
N GLU A 276 3.61 -12.87 20.30
CA GLU A 276 3.94 -14.27 19.99
C GLU A 276 2.75 -15.06 19.41
N ILE A 277 3.02 -15.87 18.39
CA ILE A 277 2.04 -16.80 17.83
C ILE A 277 1.86 -18.00 18.75
N GLU A 278 0.72 -18.07 19.44
CA GLU A 278 0.39 -19.18 20.33
C GLU A 278 0.23 -20.53 19.60
N ASP A 279 -0.39 -20.52 18.41
CA ASP A 279 -0.58 -21.69 17.57
C ASP A 279 -0.18 -21.39 16.13
N VAL A 280 1.08 -21.73 15.84
CA VAL A 280 1.69 -21.51 14.53
C VAL A 280 0.94 -22.23 13.43
N ARG A 281 0.34 -23.41 13.71
CA ARG A 281 -0.39 -24.15 12.68
C ARG A 281 -1.67 -23.41 12.28
N GLN A 282 -2.48 -23.01 13.26
CA GLN A 282 -3.74 -22.31 13.00
C GLN A 282 -3.48 -20.93 12.37
N PHE A 283 -2.43 -20.24 12.80
CA PHE A 283 -1.96 -19.00 12.17
C PHE A 283 -1.65 -19.20 10.68
N ILE A 284 -0.85 -20.23 10.34
CA ILE A 284 -0.51 -20.59 8.95
C ILE A 284 -1.75 -20.92 8.10
N GLU A 285 -2.81 -21.45 8.71
CA GLU A 285 -4.08 -21.74 8.02
C GLU A 285 -4.81 -20.46 7.57
N ASN A 286 -4.60 -19.34 8.26
CA ASN A 286 -5.16 -18.03 7.92
C ASN A 286 -4.26 -17.21 6.97
N ILE A 287 -2.95 -17.18 7.19
CA ILE A 287 -2.04 -16.34 6.39
C ILE A 287 -1.65 -16.95 5.04
N ILE A 288 -1.57 -18.28 4.92
CA ILE A 288 -1.22 -18.97 3.67
C ILE A 288 -2.51 -19.36 2.94
N THR A 289 -3.19 -18.33 2.41
CA THR A 289 -4.42 -18.48 1.63
C THR A 289 -4.32 -17.80 0.26
N ALA A 290 -5.02 -18.36 -0.73
CA ALA A 290 -5.12 -17.81 -2.08
C ALA A 290 -6.02 -16.56 -2.18
N LYS A 291 -6.34 -15.91 -1.05
CA LYS A 291 -7.25 -14.78 -0.95
C LYS A 291 -6.47 -13.48 -0.71
N ASN A 292 -7.10 -12.36 -1.00
CA ASN A 292 -6.58 -11.06 -0.56
C ASN A 292 -6.55 -11.00 0.97
N PRO A 293 -5.63 -10.22 1.56
CA PRO A 293 -4.61 -9.40 0.88
C PRO A 293 -3.33 -10.16 0.51
N LEU A 294 -3.05 -11.30 1.16
CA LEU A 294 -1.75 -11.97 1.09
C LEU A 294 -1.51 -12.76 -0.20
N ARG A 295 -2.53 -13.45 -0.72
CA ARG A 295 -2.48 -14.24 -1.99
C ARG A 295 -1.36 -15.28 -2.02
N LEU A 296 -1.14 -15.97 -0.90
CA LEU A 296 -0.07 -16.93 -0.70
C LEU A 296 -0.59 -18.37 -0.77
N TRP A 297 0.03 -19.20 -1.61
CA TRP A 297 -0.25 -20.64 -1.64
C TRP A 297 1.02 -21.45 -1.42
N GLY A 298 0.96 -22.56 -0.69
CA GLY A 298 2.15 -23.39 -0.51
C GLY A 298 1.93 -24.68 0.27
N ALA A 299 2.89 -25.59 0.12
CA ALA A 299 2.94 -26.84 0.85
C ALA A 299 3.53 -26.61 2.26
N LYS A 300 2.76 -27.00 3.28
CA LYS A 300 3.08 -26.82 4.70
C LYS A 300 3.77 -28.07 5.23
N THR A 301 4.96 -27.92 5.79
CA THR A 301 5.76 -29.00 6.39
C THR A 301 6.03 -28.67 7.84
N LYS A 302 5.58 -29.52 8.75
CA LYS A 302 5.93 -29.43 10.18
C LYS A 302 7.39 -29.85 10.37
N LEU A 303 8.19 -28.96 10.95
CA LEU A 303 9.58 -29.25 11.34
C LEU A 303 9.66 -29.62 12.83
N ASP A 304 8.87 -28.93 13.67
CA ASP A 304 8.68 -29.19 15.10
C ASP A 304 7.26 -28.74 15.54
N ASP A 305 6.90 -28.90 16.81
CA ASP A 305 5.56 -28.59 17.36
C ASP A 305 5.06 -27.18 17.04
N GLN A 306 5.92 -26.16 17.20
CA GLN A 306 5.65 -24.75 16.87
C GLN A 306 6.60 -24.23 15.79
N TYR A 307 7.12 -25.11 14.92
CA TYR A 307 8.04 -24.70 13.86
C TYR A 307 7.66 -25.32 12.53
N TRP A 308 7.32 -24.47 11.57
CA TRP A 308 6.77 -24.88 10.29
C TRP A 308 7.50 -24.22 9.14
N LYS A 309 7.56 -24.95 8.03
CA LYS A 309 8.13 -24.48 6.77
C LYS A 309 7.09 -24.56 5.67
N ILE A 310 6.97 -23.49 4.92
CA ILE A 310 6.08 -23.35 3.77
C ILE A 310 6.93 -23.15 2.54
N LYS A 311 6.76 -24.01 1.54
CA LYS A 311 7.30 -23.79 0.19
C LYS A 311 6.14 -23.42 -0.70
N GLY A 312 6.15 -22.20 -1.23
CA GLY A 312 4.98 -21.61 -1.83
C GLY A 312 5.25 -20.78 -3.06
N VAL A 313 4.15 -20.26 -3.59
CA VAL A 313 4.08 -19.36 -4.73
C VAL A 313 3.18 -18.20 -4.35
N ASP A 314 3.66 -16.99 -4.59
CA ASP A 314 2.86 -15.78 -4.56
C ASP A 314 1.96 -15.76 -5.80
N LEU A 315 0.64 -15.77 -5.63
CA LEU A 315 -0.30 -15.78 -6.75
C LEU A 315 -0.39 -14.44 -7.50
N HIS A 316 0.16 -13.37 -6.93
CA HIS A 316 0.23 -12.06 -7.58
C HIS A 316 1.14 -12.10 -8.82
N ASN A 317 2.38 -12.59 -8.69
CA ASN A 317 3.37 -12.65 -9.78
C ASN A 317 3.81 -14.07 -10.17
N ASN A 318 3.32 -15.09 -9.45
CA ASN A 318 3.76 -16.49 -9.56
C ASN A 318 5.22 -16.70 -9.09
N ASP A 319 5.69 -15.85 -8.19
CA ASP A 319 7.03 -15.90 -7.63
C ASP A 319 7.15 -16.95 -6.55
N LYS A 320 8.26 -17.69 -6.55
CA LYS A 320 8.51 -18.73 -5.54
C LYS A 320 9.04 -18.09 -4.27
N TYR A 321 8.50 -18.53 -3.15
CA TYR A 321 9.00 -18.17 -1.83
C TYR A 321 9.13 -19.40 -0.94
N THR A 322 9.93 -19.28 0.10
CA THR A 322 9.87 -20.18 1.25
C THR A 322 9.73 -19.35 2.51
N ILE A 323 8.84 -19.74 3.42
CA ILE A 323 8.72 -19.09 4.73
C ILE A 323 8.93 -20.14 5.81
N GLU A 324 9.71 -19.81 6.81
CA GLU A 324 9.82 -20.54 8.07
C GLU A 324 9.15 -19.72 9.17
N ILE A 325 8.31 -20.34 10.00
CA ILE A 325 7.50 -19.65 10.99
C ILE A 325 7.62 -20.36 12.33
N CYS A 326 7.88 -19.58 13.37
CA CYS A 326 7.82 -19.98 14.76
C CYS A 326 7.06 -18.91 15.59
N PRO A 327 6.86 -19.09 16.91
CA PRO A 327 6.09 -18.14 17.71
C PRO A 327 6.60 -16.70 17.66
N LYS A 328 7.91 -16.48 17.49
CA LYS A 328 8.53 -15.15 17.64
C LYS A 328 8.92 -14.49 16.34
N TRP A 329 9.02 -15.24 15.25
CA TRP A 329 9.51 -14.69 13.99
C TRP A 329 9.04 -15.47 12.78
N LEU A 330 9.06 -14.78 11.64
CA LEU A 330 8.95 -15.34 10.30
C LEU A 330 10.25 -15.08 9.54
N ARG A 331 10.75 -16.10 8.86
CA ARG A 331 11.91 -15.98 7.97
C ARG A 331 11.49 -16.25 6.54
N LEU A 332 11.59 -15.23 5.70
CA LEU A 332 11.21 -15.26 4.30
C LEU A 332 12.44 -15.40 3.41
N TYR A 333 12.41 -16.41 2.57
CA TYR A 333 13.42 -16.71 1.57
C TYR A 333 12.81 -16.41 0.19
N LEU A 334 13.29 -15.34 -0.44
CA LEU A 334 12.86 -14.92 -1.77
C LEU A 334 13.74 -15.58 -2.84
N GLY A 335 13.13 -16.02 -3.94
CA GLY A 335 13.88 -16.44 -5.13
C GLY A 335 14.61 -15.26 -5.80
N ASP A 336 15.57 -15.58 -6.65
CA ASP A 336 16.33 -14.63 -7.49
C ASP A 336 15.45 -13.68 -8.32
N GLU A 337 14.32 -14.18 -8.83
CA GLU A 337 13.37 -13.39 -9.62
C GLU A 337 12.16 -12.92 -8.82
N ALA A 338 12.11 -13.18 -7.50
CA ALA A 338 10.92 -12.88 -6.70
C ALA A 338 10.80 -11.38 -6.43
N CYS A 339 9.61 -10.82 -6.69
CA CYS A 339 9.29 -9.43 -6.40
C CYS A 339 9.47 -9.11 -4.91
N GLY A 340 10.23 -8.06 -4.60
CA GLY A 340 10.42 -7.60 -3.21
C GLY A 340 9.10 -7.19 -2.55
N ASN A 341 8.09 -6.83 -3.35
CA ASN A 341 6.78 -6.47 -2.84
C ASN A 341 6.03 -7.64 -2.20
N THR A 342 6.37 -8.88 -2.55
CA THR A 342 5.86 -10.05 -1.81
C THR A 342 6.22 -9.95 -0.33
N ALA A 343 7.46 -9.52 -0.02
CA ALA A 343 7.89 -9.32 1.36
C ALA A 343 7.18 -8.15 2.03
N LEU A 344 7.11 -7.00 1.36
CA LEU A 344 6.43 -5.81 1.89
C LEU A 344 4.92 -6.03 2.11
N ARG A 345 4.28 -6.78 1.22
CA ARG A 345 2.88 -7.19 1.38
C ARG A 345 2.70 -8.08 2.60
N ILE A 346 3.56 -9.09 2.78
CA ILE A 346 3.50 -9.95 3.99
C ILE A 346 3.70 -9.10 5.24
N TYR A 347 4.77 -8.32 5.26
CA TYR A 347 5.17 -7.53 6.43
C TYR A 347 4.11 -6.50 6.83
N SER A 348 3.65 -5.69 5.88
CA SER A 348 2.64 -4.65 6.15
C SER A 348 1.29 -5.23 6.58
N ASN A 349 0.92 -6.41 6.05
CA ASN A 349 -0.32 -7.07 6.47
C ASN A 349 -0.17 -7.73 7.85
N LEU A 350 1.02 -8.22 8.22
CA LEU A 350 1.27 -8.65 9.61
C LEU A 350 1.15 -7.48 10.57
N GLN A 351 1.78 -6.33 10.24
CA GLN A 351 1.65 -5.10 11.02
C GLN A 351 0.20 -4.66 11.20
N ARG A 352 -0.60 -4.77 10.13
CA ARG A 352 -1.98 -4.30 10.12
C ARG A 352 -2.97 -5.20 10.84
N HIS A 353 -2.83 -6.51 10.68
CA HIS A 353 -3.86 -7.48 11.03
C HIS A 353 -3.49 -8.37 12.21
N TYR A 354 -2.23 -8.35 12.66
CA TYR A 354 -1.75 -9.25 13.70
C TYR A 354 -0.93 -8.53 14.78
N ASP A 355 0.15 -7.87 14.39
CA ASP A 355 1.14 -7.29 15.31
C ASP A 355 1.74 -6.00 14.73
N SER A 356 1.18 -4.85 15.14
CA SER A 356 1.61 -3.52 14.68
C SER A 356 3.02 -3.14 15.13
N ASN A 357 3.61 -3.85 16.09
CA ASN A 357 4.99 -3.66 16.53
C ASN A 357 5.98 -4.57 15.81
N ALA A 358 5.51 -5.43 14.90
CA ALA A 358 6.38 -6.30 14.13
C ALA A 358 7.45 -5.48 13.37
N THR A 359 8.68 -5.96 13.42
CA THR A 359 9.84 -5.32 12.78
C THR A 359 10.43 -6.22 11.71
N MET A 360 10.91 -5.64 10.61
CA MET A 360 11.62 -6.35 9.57
C MET A 360 13.03 -5.77 9.41
N GLU A 361 14.05 -6.59 9.64
CA GLU A 361 15.42 -6.19 9.40
C GLU A 361 15.72 -6.24 7.90
N VAL A 362 16.06 -5.08 7.34
CA VAL A 362 16.53 -4.94 5.96
C VAL A 362 17.96 -4.45 6.01
N GLU A 363 18.90 -5.28 5.53
CA GLU A 363 20.32 -4.95 5.51
C GLU A 363 20.57 -3.76 4.56
N GLU A 364 21.51 -2.88 4.94
CA GLU A 364 21.84 -1.65 4.18
C GLU A 364 22.58 -1.90 2.87
#